data_AF-A0A944QFS9-F1
#
_entry.id   AF-A0A944QFS9-F1
#
_cell.length_a   1.000
_cell.length_b   1.000
_cell.length_c   1.000
_cell.angle_alpha   90.00
_cell.angle_beta   90.00
_cell.angle_gamma   90.00
#
_symmetry.space_group_name_H-M   'P 1'
#
loop_
_entity.id
_entity.type
_entity.pdbx_description
1 polymer ?
#
loop_
_entity_poly.entity_id
_entity_poly.type
_entity_poly.pdbx_seq_one_letter_code
_entity_poly.pdbx_strand_id
1 'polypeptide(L)' 'MPFWSLGSRAQNIMSSVDAYAGFEKVVIPLSEWRSRWLPGLERDGRRVGLNWSGDRATGYDVEPNAALASLAARAS' A
#
# COMPACT_ATOMS: atom_id res chain seq x y z
N MET A 1 -2.67 6.31 1.58
CA MET A 1 -1.64 6.06 0.53
C MET A 1 -1.69 4.58 0.19
N PRO A 2 -1.90 4.18 -1.07
CA PRO A 2 -2.06 2.77 -1.42
C PRO A 2 -0.72 2.07 -1.65
N PHE A 3 -0.63 0.82 -1.22
CA PHE A 3 0.52 -0.07 -1.42
C PHE A 3 0.04 -1.45 -1.88
N TRP A 4 0.82 -2.07 -2.76
CA TRP A 4 0.57 -3.43 -3.24
C TRP A 4 1.77 -4.31 -2.96
N SER A 5 1.52 -5.53 -2.49
CA SER A 5 2.58 -6.51 -2.22
C SER A 5 3.14 -7.13 -3.49
N LEU A 6 2.43 -7.02 -4.63
CA LEU A 6 2.86 -7.52 -5.92
C LEU A 6 2.80 -6.41 -6.97
N GLY A 7 3.87 -6.28 -7.76
CA GLY A 7 3.93 -5.33 -8.86
C GLY A 7 2.89 -5.56 -9.95
N SER A 8 2.41 -6.79 -10.12
CA SER A 8 1.31 -7.13 -11.03
C SER A 8 -0.04 -6.59 -10.54
N ARG A 9 -0.29 -6.57 -9.22
CA ARG A 9 -1.53 -5.99 -8.67
C ARG A 9 -1.58 -4.48 -8.84
N ALA A 10 -0.47 -3.79 -8.58
CA ALA A 10 -0.35 -2.36 -8.85
C ALA A 10 -0.54 -2.08 -10.35
N GLN A 11 0.09 -2.87 -11.22
CA GLN A 11 -0.06 -2.72 -12.68
C GLN A 11 -1.51 -2.86 -13.12
N ASN A 12 -2.22 -3.88 -12.61
CA ASN A 12 -3.61 -4.10 -12.98
C ASN A 12 -4.47 -2.87 -12.65
N ILE A 13 -4.31 -2.29 -11.45
CA ILE A 13 -5.02 -1.07 -11.06
C ILE A 13 -4.70 0.10 -11.98
N MET A 14 -3.41 0.33 -12.26
CA MET A 14 -2.98 1.44 -13.13
C MET A 14 -3.50 1.29 -14.56
N SER A 15 -3.68 0.06 -15.03
CA SER A 15 -4.19 -0.24 -16.37
C SER A 15 -5.72 -0.27 -16.46
N SER A 16 -6.43 -0.43 -15.34
CA SER A 16 -7.89 -0.63 -15.33
C SER A 16 -8.68 0.49 -14.64
N VAL A 17 -8.02 1.39 -13.91
CA VAL A 17 -8.67 2.46 -13.14
C VAL A 17 -8.13 3.81 -13.60
N ASP A 18 -8.98 4.58 -14.28
CA ASP A 18 -8.60 5.88 -14.88
C ASP A 18 -7.97 6.86 -13.88
N ALA A 19 -8.38 6.82 -12.61
CA ALA A 19 -7.80 7.67 -11.56
C ALA A 19 -6.31 7.40 -11.29
N TYR A 20 -5.79 6.24 -11.73
CA TYR A 20 -4.39 5.85 -11.65
C TYR A 20 -3.68 5.92 -13.01
N ALA A 21 -4.38 6.38 -14.07
CA ALA A 21 -3.78 6.55 -15.38
C ALA A 21 -2.65 7.58 -15.32
N GLY A 22 -1.49 7.24 -15.88
CA GLY A 22 -0.30 8.09 -15.87
C GLY A 22 0.50 8.07 -14.56
N PHE A 23 0.11 7.30 -13.55
CA PHE A 23 0.96 7.05 -12.40
C PHE A 23 2.09 6.08 -12.75
N GLU A 24 3.12 6.04 -11.90
CA GLU A 24 4.19 5.06 -11.97
C GLU A 24 4.22 4.24 -10.67
N LYS A 25 4.42 2.92 -10.80
CA LYS A 25 4.67 2.06 -9.65
C LYS A 25 6.14 2.14 -9.27
N VAL A 26 6.40 2.37 -7.99
CA VAL A 26 7.75 2.31 -7.41
C VAL A 26 7.86 1.06 -6.55
N VAL A 27 8.89 0.25 -6.80
CA VAL A 27 9.19 -0.90 -5.95
C VAL A 27 9.89 -0.40 -4.69
N ILE A 28 9.31 -0.69 -3.53
CA ILE A 28 9.86 -0.31 -2.23
C ILE A 28 10.23 -1.59 -1.48
N PRO A 29 11.48 -1.76 -1.04
CA PRO A 29 11.86 -2.87 -0.18
C PRO A 29 11.03 -2.89 1.12
N LEU A 30 10.62 -4.08 1.58
CA LEU A 30 9.80 -4.19 2.79
C LEU A 30 10.48 -3.61 4.04
N SER A 31 11.81 -3.68 4.13
CA SER A 31 12.59 -3.03 5.19
C SER A 31 12.41 -1.51 5.17
N GLU A 32 12.51 -0.90 3.99
CA GLU A 32 12.35 0.54 3.81
C GLU A 32 10.91 1.00 4.08
N TRP A 33 9.93 0.24 3.59
CA TRP A 33 8.53 0.53 3.84
C TRP A 33 8.23 0.55 5.34
N ARG A 34 8.78 -0.41 6.10
CA ARG A 34 8.62 -0.45 7.56
C ARG A 34 9.33 0.69 8.29
N SER A 35 10.58 1.00 7.91
CA SER A 35 11.41 1.95 8.68
C SER A 35 11.20 3.41 8.29
N ARG A 36 10.68 3.70 7.09
CA ARG A 36 10.53 5.07 6.59
C ARG A 36 9.09 5.45 6.28
N TRP A 37 8.36 4.59 5.56
CA TRP A 37 7.02 4.93 5.08
C TRP A 37 5.97 4.89 6.18
N LEU A 38 5.93 3.80 6.97
CA LEU A 38 4.94 3.70 8.05
C LEU A 38 5.06 4.83 9.10
N PRO A 39 6.26 5.14 9.65
CA PRO A 39 6.38 6.24 10.60
C PRO A 39 6.08 7.61 9.99
N GLY A 40 6.43 7.81 8.70
CA GLY A 40 6.09 9.04 7.98
C GLY A 40 4.58 9.23 7.83
N LEU A 41 3.87 8.17 7.43
CA LEU A 41 2.41 8.19 7.30
C LEU A 41 1.72 8.41 8.64
N GLU A 42 2.22 7.80 9.71
CA GLU A 42 1.71 7.99 11.08
C GLU A 42 1.85 9.44 11.52
N ARG A 43 3.05 10.03 11.37
CA ARG A 43 3.30 11.44 11.68
C ARG A 43 2.39 12.38 10.89
N ASP A 44 2.11 12.03 9.64
CA ASP A 44 1.28 12.85 8.75
C ASP A 44 -0.24 12.60 8.95
N GLY A 45 -0.63 11.71 9.88
CA GLY A 45 -2.03 11.34 10.12
C GLY A 45 -2.69 10.62 8.93
N ARG A 46 -1.90 9.92 8.11
CA ARG A 46 -2.35 9.25 6.88
C ARG A 46 -2.47 7.74 7.08
N ARG A 47 -3.55 7.17 6.55
CA ARG A 47 -3.77 5.73 6.53
C ARG A 47 -3.04 5.01 5.39
N VAL A 48 -2.84 3.72 5.60
CA VAL A 48 -2.24 2.78 4.66
C VAL A 48 -3.33 2.00 3.95
N GLY A 49 -3.47 2.22 2.65
CA GLY A 49 -4.35 1.42 1.79
C GLY A 49 -3.60 0.18 1.34
N LEU A 50 -4.08 -1.02 1.68
CA LEU A 50 -3.38 -2.27 1.37
C LEU A 50 -4.10 -3.08 0.30
N ASN A 51 -3.38 -3.41 -0.78
CA ASN A 51 -3.80 -4.30 -1.86
C ASN A 51 -5.21 -4.00 -2.40
N TRP A 52 -5.52 -2.72 -2.57
CA TRP A 52 -6.77 -2.28 -3.18
C TRP A 52 -6.99 -2.94 -4.55
N SER A 53 -8.24 -3.22 -4.87
CA SER A 53 -8.64 -3.99 -6.06
C SER A 53 -9.98 -3.53 -6.63
N GLY A 54 -10.33 -4.06 -7.79
CA GLY A 54 -11.58 -3.77 -8.50
C GLY A 54 -11.57 -2.44 -9.25
N ASP A 55 -12.67 -2.16 -9.93
CA ASP A 55 -12.81 -1.04 -10.90
C ASP A 55 -12.67 0.35 -10.27
N ARG A 56 -12.77 0.42 -8.94
CA ARG A 56 -12.61 1.65 -8.16
C ARG A 56 -11.32 1.69 -7.35
N ALA A 57 -10.44 0.70 -7.47
CA ALA A 57 -9.24 0.53 -6.65
C ALA A 57 -9.54 0.74 -5.16
N THR A 58 -10.52 0.02 -4.61
CA THR A 58 -10.93 0.17 -3.21
C THR A 58 -10.43 -0.99 -2.36
N GLY A 59 -10.32 -0.76 -1.07
CA GLY A 59 -10.02 -1.78 -0.07
C GLY A 59 -10.03 -1.15 1.31
N TYR A 60 -9.39 -1.83 2.27
CA TYR A 60 -9.31 -1.32 3.64
C TYR A 60 -8.14 -0.37 3.79
N ASP A 61 -8.42 0.75 4.44
CA ASP A 61 -7.42 1.64 5.01
C ASP A 61 -7.18 1.23 6.46
N VAL A 62 -5.91 0.99 6.80
CA VAL A 62 -5.50 0.65 8.16
C VAL A 62 -4.55 1.70 8.70
N GLU A 63 -4.50 1.81 10.02
CA GLU A 63 -3.47 2.60 10.69
C GLU A 63 -2.09 1.97 10.46
N PRO A 64 -1.01 2.79 10.36
CA PRO A 64 0.34 2.28 10.14
C PRO A 64 0.79 1.21 11.14
N ASN A 65 0.40 1.33 12.41
CA ASN A 65 0.71 0.36 13.46
C ASN A 65 -0.01 -1.00 13.24
N ALA A 66 -1.25 -0.99 12.78
CA ALA A 66 -2.03 -2.18 12.48
C ALA A 66 -1.48 -2.91 11.24
N ALA A 67 -0.98 -2.15 10.26
CA ALA A 67 -0.28 -2.71 9.11
C ALA A 67 1.00 -3.44 9.53
N LEU A 68 1.79 -2.85 10.44
CA LEU A 68 3.01 -3.46 10.98
C LEU A 68 2.71 -4.73 11.79
N ALA A 69 1.71 -4.68 12.67
CA ALA A 69 1.30 -5.84 13.47
C ALA A 69 0.87 -7.02 12.57
N SER A 70 0.13 -6.73 11.49
CA SER A 70 -0.30 -7.75 10.53
C SER A 70 0.86 -8.43 9.80
N LEU A 71 1.97 -7.72 9.55
CA LEU A 71 3.18 -8.32 8.98
C LEU A 71 3.87 -9.25 9.97
N ALA A 72 3.99 -8.83 11.24
CA ALA A 72 4.61 -9.64 12.28
C ALA A 72 3.86 -10.97 12.50
N ALA A 73 2.53 -10.92 12.55
CA ALA A 73 1.68 -12.10 12.75
C ALA A 73 1.70 -13.11 11.58
N ARG A 74 2.20 -12.72 10.39
CA ARG A 74 2.30 -13.59 9.21
C ARG A 74 3.71 -14.15 8.99
N ALA A 75 4.67 -13.69 9.78
CA ALA A 75 6.06 -14.16 9.75
C ALA A 75 6.33 -15.30 10.76
N SER A 76 5.35 -15.61 11.61
CA SER A 76 5.30 -16.74 12.56
C SER A 76 4.57 -17.93 11.98
#